data_AF-A0A349HZ56-F1
#
_entry.id   AF-A0A349HZ56-F1
#
_cell.length_a   1.000
_cell.length_b   1.000
_cell.length_c   1.000
_cell.angle_alpha   90.00
_cell.angle_beta   90.00
_cell.angle_gamma   90.00
#
_symmetry.space_group_name_H-M   'P 1'
#
loop_
_entity.id
_entity.type
_entity.pdbx_description
1 polymer ?
#
loop_
_entity_poly.entity_id
_entity_poly.type
_entity_poly.pdbx_seq_one_letter_code
_entity_poly.pdbx_strand_id
1 'polypeptide(L)'
;MKWSDLFNLNKKCTHPKVPIEDDIGYCPDCGELVENHWYITRCSCCGVKQRATIREGEVVPEEGFCHNCGSRAYQVEEIEKIDCININYAILVREIVKNEITEYTQSWMDAIQTSGYIPKLRQ
;
A
#
# COMPACT_ATOMS: atom_id res chain seq x y z
N MET A 1 34.95 9.34 -2.55
CA MET A 1 33.76 8.87 -1.81
C MET A 1 32.64 9.87 -2.04
N LYS A 2 31.54 9.44 -2.66
CA LYS A 2 30.38 10.31 -2.92
C LYS A 2 29.53 10.38 -1.67
N TRP A 3 29.29 11.59 -1.17
CA TRP A 3 28.53 11.86 0.05
C TRP A 3 27.06 11.40 -0.05
N SER A 4 26.56 11.19 -1.27
CA SER A 4 25.22 10.67 -1.56
C SER A 4 24.93 9.27 -0.97
N ASP A 5 25.96 8.43 -0.83
CA ASP A 5 25.79 7.05 -0.33
C ASP A 5 25.64 7.00 1.21
N LEU A 6 26.09 8.03 1.92
CA LEU A 6 25.98 8.13 3.38
C LEU A 6 24.60 8.65 3.83
N PHE A 7 23.90 9.42 2.99
CA PHE A 7 22.65 10.09 3.37
C PHE A 7 21.39 9.50 2.74
N ASN A 8 21.47 8.39 1.97
CA ASN A 8 20.29 7.72 1.37
C ASN A 8 19.32 8.67 0.63
N LEU A 9 19.80 9.80 0.10
CA LEU A 9 18.95 10.89 -0.41
C LEU A 9 18.08 10.52 -1.63
N ASN A 10 18.27 9.32 -2.21
CA ASN A 10 17.55 8.84 -3.40
C ASN A 10 16.91 7.45 -3.22
N LYS A 11 16.77 6.93 -2.00
CA LYS A 11 16.03 5.67 -1.81
C LYS A 11 14.52 5.95 -1.87
N LYS A 12 13.83 5.30 -2.80
CA LYS A 12 12.35 5.23 -2.78
C LYS A 12 11.92 4.67 -1.42
N CYS A 13 10.97 5.32 -0.77
CA CYS A 13 10.47 4.88 0.52
C CYS A 13 9.84 3.48 0.36
N THR A 14 10.10 2.57 1.29
CA THR A 14 9.51 1.21 1.30
C THR A 14 8.27 1.11 2.18
N HIS A 15 7.85 2.24 2.77
CA HIS A 15 6.67 2.40 3.60
C HIS A 15 6.47 1.34 4.71
N PRO A 16 7.53 0.92 5.44
CA PRO A 16 7.41 -0.19 6.40
C PRO A 16 6.56 0.17 7.63
N LYS A 17 6.42 1.46 7.92
CA LYS A 17 5.65 1.98 9.06
C LYS A 17 4.18 2.27 8.74
N VAL A 18 3.73 2.02 7.50
CA VAL A 18 2.31 2.11 7.18
C VAL A 18 1.61 0.92 7.87
N PRO A 19 0.57 1.18 8.68
CA PRO A 19 -0.22 0.12 9.31
C PRO A 19 -0.70 -0.87 8.27
N ILE A 20 -0.63 -2.17 8.59
CA ILE A 20 -1.04 -3.25 7.70
C ILE A 20 -2.54 -3.60 7.91
N GLU A 21 -3.10 -3.14 9.03
CA GLU A 21 -4.51 -3.36 9.40
C GLU A 21 -5.47 -2.48 8.61
N ASP A 22 -4.98 -1.32 8.15
CA ASP A 22 -5.74 -0.37 7.35
C ASP A 22 -5.42 -0.58 5.85
N ASP A 23 -6.44 -0.55 5.01
CA ASP A 23 -6.27 -0.69 3.55
C ASP A 23 -5.53 0.52 2.96
N ILE A 24 -5.68 1.71 3.55
CA ILE A 24 -5.05 2.95 3.10
C ILE A 24 -4.47 3.70 4.29
N GLY A 25 -3.24 4.20 4.17
CA GLY A 25 -2.59 4.98 5.22
C GLY A 25 -1.52 5.93 4.71
N TYR A 26 -1.30 7.02 5.44
CA TYR A 26 -0.19 7.93 5.18
C TYR A 26 1.10 7.37 5.77
N CYS A 27 2.17 7.39 4.96
CA CYS A 27 3.49 7.00 5.45
C CYS A 27 4.06 8.10 6.35
N PRO A 28 4.42 7.81 7.62
CA PRO A 28 4.96 8.84 8.53
C PRO A 28 6.36 9.32 8.15
N ASP A 29 7.09 8.58 7.30
CA ASP A 29 8.45 8.91 6.91
C ASP A 29 8.51 9.82 5.65
N CYS A 30 7.58 9.66 4.69
CA CYS A 30 7.58 10.44 3.44
C CYS A 30 6.30 11.25 3.20
N GLY A 31 5.23 11.03 3.97
CA GLY A 31 3.95 11.72 3.81
C GLY A 31 3.09 11.27 2.62
N GLU A 32 3.56 10.29 1.83
CA GLU A 32 2.80 9.74 0.71
C GLU A 32 1.61 8.90 1.21
N LEU A 33 0.50 8.96 0.47
CA LEU A 33 -0.67 8.11 0.68
C LEU A 33 -0.39 6.75 0.04
N VAL A 34 -0.48 5.70 0.85
CA VAL A 34 -0.14 4.34 0.45
C VAL A 34 -1.36 3.45 0.62
N GLU A 35 -1.64 2.64 -0.38
CA GLU A 35 -2.66 1.60 -0.38
C GLU A 35 -2.00 0.23 -0.23
N ASN A 36 -2.55 -0.61 0.65
CA ASN A 36 -2.07 -1.94 0.98
C ASN A 36 -2.94 -2.97 0.23
N HIS A 37 -2.33 -3.69 -0.69
CA HIS A 37 -2.98 -4.79 -1.42
C HIS A 37 -2.39 -6.12 -1.02
N TRP A 38 -3.26 -7.11 -0.80
CA TRP A 38 -2.86 -8.47 -0.50
C TRP A 38 -3.08 -9.37 -1.71
N TYR A 39 -2.04 -10.08 -2.12
CA TYR A 39 -2.13 -11.01 -3.24
C TYR A 39 -1.74 -12.42 -2.83
N ILE A 40 -2.46 -13.41 -3.34
CA ILE A 40 -2.05 -14.82 -3.31
C ILE A 40 -1.84 -15.33 -4.72
N THR A 41 -1.07 -16.42 -4.83
CA THR A 41 -0.93 -17.14 -6.10
C THR A 41 -1.60 -18.50 -6.00
N ARG A 42 -2.28 -18.89 -7.07
CA ARG A 42 -2.87 -20.22 -7.20
C ARG A 42 -2.42 -20.87 -8.49
N CYS A 43 -2.28 -22.20 -8.45
CA CYS A 43 -2.05 -22.93 -9.69
C CYS A 43 -3.30 -22.87 -10.59
N SER A 44 -3.15 -22.45 -11.84
CA SER A 44 -4.27 -22.37 -12.80
C SER A 44 -4.86 -23.73 -13.17
N CYS A 45 -4.12 -24.82 -12.94
CA CYS A 45 -4.54 -26.17 -13.30
C CYS A 45 -5.38 -26.84 -12.19
N CYS A 46 -4.94 -26.76 -10.93
CA CYS A 46 -5.57 -27.47 -9.81
C CYS A 46 -6.08 -26.55 -8.69
N GLY A 47 -5.87 -25.24 -8.77
CA GLY A 47 -6.37 -24.26 -7.78
C GLY A 47 -5.66 -24.26 -6.43
N VAL A 48 -4.63 -25.09 -6.25
CA VAL A 48 -3.84 -25.15 -5.02
C VAL A 48 -3.13 -23.81 -4.78
N LYS A 49 -3.24 -23.30 -3.55
CA LYS A 49 -2.58 -22.07 -3.09
C LYS A 49 -1.07 -22.28 -3.05
N GLN A 50 -0.34 -21.27 -3.51
CA GLN A 50 1.11 -21.22 -3.52
C GLN A 50 1.55 -19.94 -2.82
N ARG A 51 2.72 -19.99 -2.17
CA ARG A 51 3.31 -18.82 -1.52
C ARG A 51 3.69 -17.81 -2.60
N ALA A 52 3.18 -16.59 -2.47
CA ALA A 52 3.46 -15.49 -3.38
C ALA A 52 4.76 -14.78 -3.00
N THR A 53 5.49 -14.27 -3.98
CA THR A 53 6.67 -13.44 -3.82
C THR A 53 6.70 -12.37 -4.91
N ILE A 54 7.50 -11.32 -4.74
CA ILE A 54 7.68 -10.27 -5.74
C ILE A 54 9.01 -10.51 -6.47
N ARG A 55 8.97 -10.69 -7.78
CA ARG A 55 10.15 -10.74 -8.65
C ARG A 55 9.97 -9.71 -9.76
N GLU A 56 10.97 -8.86 -9.95
CA GLU A 56 10.96 -7.81 -10.99
C GLU A 56 9.73 -6.86 -10.94
N GLY A 57 9.08 -6.75 -9.77
CA GLY A 57 7.88 -5.91 -9.59
C GLY A 57 6.57 -6.66 -9.82
N GLU A 58 6.61 -7.93 -10.20
CA GLU A 58 5.43 -8.76 -10.44
C GLU A 58 5.23 -9.78 -9.32
N VAL A 59 3.96 -10.07 -9.00
CA VAL A 59 3.59 -11.10 -8.04
C VAL A 59 3.65 -12.47 -8.72
N VAL A 60 4.52 -13.33 -8.22
CA VAL A 60 4.79 -14.67 -8.78
C VAL A 60 4.85 -15.73 -7.67
N PRO A 61 4.59 -17.01 -7.96
CA PRO A 61 4.78 -18.08 -6.97
C PRO A 61 6.27 -18.25 -6.63
N GLU A 62 6.57 -18.44 -5.34
CA GLU A 62 7.94 -18.55 -4.80
C GLU A 62 8.76 -19.65 -5.50
N GLU A 63 8.15 -20.80 -5.73
CA GLU A 63 8.85 -21.96 -6.29
C GLU A 63 8.76 -22.08 -7.82
N GLY A 64 7.89 -21.29 -8.46
CA GLY A 64 7.73 -21.28 -9.93
C GLY A 64 7.05 -22.53 -10.52
N PHE A 65 6.66 -23.52 -9.72
CA PHE A 65 5.87 -24.68 -10.14
C PHE A 65 4.92 -25.14 -9.03
N CYS A 66 3.87 -25.87 -9.40
CA CYS A 66 2.91 -26.45 -8.47
C CYS A 66 3.41 -27.78 -7.91
N HIS A 67 3.51 -27.89 -6.59
CA HIS A 67 3.81 -29.16 -5.91
C HIS A 67 2.82 -30.28 -6.17
N ASN A 68 1.55 -29.93 -6.43
CA ASN A 68 0.49 -30.92 -6.58
C ASN A 68 0.45 -31.51 -7.99
N CYS A 69 0.54 -30.67 -9.04
CA CYS A 69 0.36 -31.11 -10.43
C CYS A 69 1.59 -30.86 -11.33
N GLY A 70 2.65 -30.23 -10.84
CA GLY A 70 3.85 -29.89 -11.61
C GLY A 70 3.68 -28.73 -12.60
N SER A 71 2.47 -28.19 -12.76
CA SER A 71 2.22 -27.07 -13.69
C SER A 71 2.95 -25.81 -13.27
N ARG A 72 3.40 -25.03 -14.25
CA ARG A 72 3.97 -23.68 -14.07
C ARG A 72 2.96 -22.56 -14.27
N ALA A 73 1.75 -22.90 -14.72
CA ALA A 73 0.68 -21.92 -14.88
C ALA A 73 0.11 -21.53 -13.51
N TYR A 74 0.06 -20.23 -13.25
CA TYR A 74 -0.49 -19.65 -12.04
C TYR A 74 -1.42 -18.48 -12.35
N GLN A 75 -2.29 -18.18 -11.39
CA GLN A 75 -3.16 -17.02 -11.35
C GLN A 75 -2.84 -16.23 -10.08
N VAL A 76 -2.84 -14.90 -10.18
CA VAL A 76 -2.72 -13.99 -9.06
C VAL A 76 -4.14 -13.58 -8.66
N GLU A 77 -4.47 -13.73 -7.38
CA GLU A 77 -5.76 -13.30 -6.83
C GLU A 77 -5.50 -12.24 -5.76
N GLU A 78 -6.24 -11.13 -5.86
CA GLU A 78 -6.29 -10.12 -4.80
C GLU A 78 -7.25 -10.55 -3.70
N ILE A 79 -6.87 -10.28 -2.46
CA ILE A 79 -7.68 -10.56 -1.27
C ILE A 79 -8.01 -9.23 -0.59
N GLU A 80 -9.30 -8.92 -0.47
CA GLU A 80 -9.76 -7.70 0.21
C GLU A 80 -9.33 -7.66 1.68
N LYS A 81 -9.43 -8.77 2.40
CA LYS A 81 -9.08 -8.84 3.82
C LYS A 81 -8.28 -10.08 4.15
N ILE A 82 -7.11 -9.87 4.74
CA ILE A 82 -6.23 -10.98 5.11
C ILE A 82 -6.78 -11.77 6.31
N ASP A 83 -6.77 -13.10 6.18
CA ASP A 83 -7.13 -14.04 7.26
C ASP A 83 -5.91 -14.85 7.72
N CYS A 84 -6.07 -15.58 8.84
CA CYS A 84 -4.98 -16.36 9.44
C CYS A 84 -4.49 -17.55 8.59
N ILE A 85 -5.26 -17.97 7.59
CA ILE A 85 -4.87 -19.06 6.69
C ILE A 85 -4.06 -18.47 5.53
N ASN A 86 -4.59 -17.40 4.93
CA ASN A 86 -4.04 -16.74 3.75
C ASN A 86 -2.77 -15.97 4.06
N ILE A 87 -2.56 -15.49 5.29
CA ILE A 87 -1.33 -14.77 5.68
C ILE A 87 -0.04 -15.55 5.40
N ASN A 88 -0.08 -16.88 5.42
CA ASN A 88 1.08 -17.72 5.14
C ASN A 88 1.41 -17.84 3.65
N TYR A 89 0.45 -17.50 2.78
CA TYR A 89 0.56 -17.60 1.32
C TYR A 89 0.62 -16.22 0.66
N ALA A 90 0.05 -15.21 1.30
CA ALA A 90 -0.14 -13.89 0.72
C ALA A 90 1.15 -13.06 0.77
N ILE A 91 1.23 -12.11 -0.16
CA ILE A 91 2.25 -11.07 -0.18
C ILE A 91 1.57 -9.71 -0.10
N LEU A 92 2.15 -8.81 0.70
CA LEU A 92 1.71 -7.42 0.81
C LEU A 92 2.43 -6.58 -0.24
N VAL A 93 1.66 -5.95 -1.11
CA VAL A 93 2.12 -4.96 -2.09
C VAL A 93 1.61 -3.59 -1.64
N ARG A 94 2.49 -2.60 -1.67
CA ARG A 94 2.18 -1.23 -1.29
C ARG A 94 2.25 -0.34 -2.51
N GLU A 95 1.14 0.30 -2.83
CA GLU A 95 1.04 1.19 -3.98
C GLU A 95 0.86 2.65 -3.51
N ILE A 96 1.53 3.57 -4.20
CA ILE A 96 1.40 5.00 -3.89
C ILE A 96 0.21 5.53 -4.67
N VAL A 97 -0.79 6.05 -3.94
CA VAL A 97 -1.97 6.67 -4.55
C VAL A 97 -1.53 8.01 -5.15
N LYS A 98 -1.49 8.07 -6.48
CA LYS A 98 -1.24 9.34 -7.20
C LYS A 98 -2.53 10.14 -7.22
N ASN A 99 -2.57 11.22 -6.46
CA ASN A 99 -3.72 12.09 -6.44
C ASN A 99 -3.69 13.02 -7.66
N GLU A 100 -4.44 12.71 -8.71
CA GLU A 100 -4.57 13.54 -9.92
C GLU A 100 -5.55 14.69 -9.72
N ILE A 101 -5.49 15.40 -8.58
CA ILE A 101 -6.30 16.61 -8.39
C ILE A 101 -5.61 17.74 -9.14
N THR A 102 -6.02 17.97 -10.38
CA THR A 102 -5.50 19.03 -11.24
C THR A 102 -6.12 20.41 -10.95
N GLU A 103 -7.24 20.47 -10.24
CA GLU A 103 -7.96 21.73 -9.99
C GLU A 103 -8.37 21.86 -8.52
N TYR A 104 -7.77 22.81 -7.82
CA TYR A 104 -8.21 23.27 -6.51
C TYR A 104 -8.64 24.73 -6.60
N THR A 105 -9.91 25.01 -6.33
CA THR A 105 -10.38 26.39 -6.09
C THR A 105 -10.19 26.69 -4.60
N GLN A 106 -9.06 27.32 -4.25
CA GLN A 106 -8.85 27.84 -2.90
C GLN A 106 -9.37 29.26 -2.81
N SER A 107 -10.40 29.50 -1.97
CA SER A 107 -10.80 30.85 -1.58
C SER A 107 -10.31 31.12 -0.15
N TRP A 108 -9.40 32.09 -0.02
CA TRP A 108 -9.08 32.67 1.28
C TRP A 108 -10.22 33.61 1.66
N MET A 109 -11.04 33.22 2.62
CA MET A 109 -11.92 34.18 3.28
C MET A 109 -11.11 34.81 4.41
N ASP A 110 -10.77 36.09 4.25
CA ASP A 110 -10.30 36.89 5.38
C ASP A 110 -11.34 36.79 6.50
N ALA A 111 -10.89 36.56 7.74
CA ALA A 111 -11.74 36.51 8.93
C ALA A 111 -12.27 37.91 9.32
N ILE A 112 -12.71 38.69 8.34
CA ILE A 112 -13.26 40.02 8.49
C ILE A 112 -14.72 39.92 8.06
N GLN A 113 -15.57 39.45 8.98
CA GLN A 113 -17.04 39.64 9.07
C GLN A 113 -17.81 38.40 9.58
N THR A 114 -17.38 37.82 10.69
CA THR A 114 -18.32 37.20 11.64
C THR A 114 -18.33 37.98 12.96
N SER A 115 -18.37 39.32 12.86
CA SER A 115 -18.73 40.19 13.98
C SER A 115 -20.23 40.07 14.25
N GLY A 116 -20.60 39.07 15.04
CA GLY A 116 -21.94 38.94 15.59
C GLY A 116 -22.05 37.91 16.71
N TYR A 117 -21.07 37.01 16.87
CA TYR A 117 -21.12 35.99 17.91
C TYR A 117 -19.94 36.11 18.87
N ILE A 118 -20.21 36.64 20.06
CA ILE A 118 -19.31 36.57 21.21
C ILE A 118 -19.66 35.31 21.99
N PRO A 119 -18.84 34.24 21.99
CA PRO A 119 -19.06 33.10 22.86
C PRO A 119 -18.86 33.54 24.31
N LYS A 120 -19.93 33.49 25.11
CA LYS A 120 -19.82 33.68 26.56
C LYS A 120 -19.07 32.49 27.15
N LEU A 121 -17.80 32.70 27.51
CA LEU A 121 -17.07 31.77 28.38
C LEU A 121 -17.82 31.70 29.72
N ARG A 122 -18.34 30.53 30.08
CA ARG A 122 -18.82 30.27 31.44
C ARG A 122 -17.59 30.18 32.34
N GLN A 123 -17.58 31.02 33.38
CA GLN A 123 -16.67 30.90 34.53
C GLN A 123 -16.97 29.64 35.33
#